data_AF-A0A5B9WCR7-F1
#
_entry.id   AF-A0A5B9WCR7-F1
#
_cell.length_a   1.000
_cell.length_b   1.000
_cell.length_c   1.000
_cell.angle_alpha   90.00
_cell.angle_beta   90.00
_cell.angle_gamma   90.00
#
_symmetry.space_group_name_H-M   'P 1'
#
loop_
_entity.id
_entity.type
_entity.pdbx_description
1 polymer ?
#
loop_
_entity_poly.entity_id
_entity_poly.type
_entity_poly.pdbx_seq_one_letter_code
_entity_poly.pdbx_strand_id
1 'polypeptide(L)'
;MPSERAGGSGARYHSLDGLRAAAMLAGVFYHAVPGFGPGAASSFAEWLHSFRMPLFMLISGFFGLMILEKYGLRRYLTKRWWRIGLPMLIGLFTFMPIYSMYGPMAGMFPGPGGPDGPPGFDAGPPRGPGGPPGFGEMPPPPPGMMPPFLQRFDADGDGSLSEAEWKKVREEGPSSGPPGGGPGGPPGFGPPGFGPPGFGGGSSSLNRRIFGETGRLFSLGHLWFLWYLLVFVTAAPAVSAVASWTTSGVRAATERLGGGLVRLGLAPLVLALVSLPLMMLMPSFMGWGLPLASGIGGQFPDFFFQYEPDWPYYFAYFMAGWWLYSRRVDLPAVGRTWLPMLALGVASYVAFRWFSDRYQRQTGLPHYGQLRILGYGLYAVGSALTSWGLVGLFQRNLDRPSRPGRYFSETALWIYLVHQDILGPVMRGLRPLRLEALPQGLLATALTIGIAVALYELLIRRTPLVWVFGPGRPRAGREEVVEPAVPADEIVSENGSEVTAPKANAVVDEAR
;
A
#
# COMPACT_ATOMS: atom_id res chain seq x y z
N MET A 1 -0.57 -8.57 46.36
CA MET A 1 -0.88 -7.33 45.60
C MET A 1 0.25 -7.09 44.60
N PRO A 2 0.14 -7.53 43.33
CA PRO A 2 1.16 -7.25 42.32
C PRO A 2 0.92 -5.86 41.72
N SER A 3 1.96 -5.02 41.79
CA SER A 3 2.03 -3.63 41.36
C SER A 3 1.55 -3.38 39.93
N GLU A 4 0.67 -2.39 39.78
CA GLU A 4 0.28 -1.76 38.52
C GLU A 4 1.50 -1.37 37.68
N ARG A 5 1.69 -2.04 36.55
CA ARG A 5 2.48 -1.50 35.42
C ARG A 5 1.54 -0.72 34.52
N ALA A 6 1.05 0.41 35.02
CA ALA A 6 0.47 1.42 34.16
C ALA A 6 1.63 2.03 33.35
N GLY A 7 1.65 1.77 32.04
CA GLY A 7 2.66 2.30 31.13
C GLY A 7 2.65 3.82 31.13
N GLY A 8 3.62 4.41 31.83
CA GLY A 8 3.90 5.85 31.79
C GLY A 8 4.18 6.32 30.36
N SER A 9 4.04 7.63 30.15
CA SER A 9 4.12 8.43 28.91
C SER A 9 5.42 8.32 28.08
N GLY A 10 6.23 7.27 28.29
CA GLY A 10 7.44 6.94 27.56
C GLY A 10 7.60 5.46 27.18
N ALA A 11 6.60 4.60 27.40
CA ALA A 11 6.69 3.17 27.09
C ALA A 11 6.89 2.91 25.58
N ARG A 12 8.03 2.31 25.22
CA ARG A 12 8.33 1.87 23.85
C ARG A 12 7.66 0.52 23.60
N TYR A 13 6.89 0.43 22.51
CA TYR A 13 6.20 -0.80 22.12
C TYR A 13 7.13 -1.69 21.30
N HIS A 14 7.98 -2.46 21.98
CA HIS A 14 9.00 -3.31 21.36
C HIS A 14 8.40 -4.34 20.40
N SER A 15 7.25 -4.90 20.76
CA SER A 15 6.47 -5.82 19.93
C SER A 15 6.12 -5.19 18.57
N LEU A 16 5.56 -3.99 18.56
CA LEU A 16 5.12 -3.30 17.34
C LEU A 16 6.28 -2.77 16.51
N ASP A 17 7.36 -2.30 17.16
CA ASP A 17 8.60 -1.92 16.49
C ASP A 17 9.21 -3.12 15.75
N GLY A 18 9.22 -4.30 16.39
CA GLY A 18 9.69 -5.55 15.81
C GLY A 18 8.78 -6.05 14.69
N LEU A 19 7.47 -5.93 14.85
CA LEU A 19 6.49 -6.36 13.85
C LEU A 19 6.62 -5.53 12.57
N ARG A 20 6.76 -4.21 12.70
CA ARG A 20 7.03 -3.32 11.56
C ARG A 20 8.29 -3.73 10.81
N ALA A 21 9.36 -4.03 11.55
CA ALA A 21 10.62 -4.48 10.94
C ALA A 21 10.43 -5.81 10.20
N ALA A 22 9.82 -6.81 10.83
CA ALA A 22 9.57 -8.12 10.24
C ALA A 22 8.69 -8.03 8.97
N ALA A 23 7.60 -7.26 9.01
CA ALA A 23 6.74 -7.04 7.87
C ALA A 23 7.47 -6.35 6.70
N MET A 24 8.45 -5.48 7.00
CA MET A 24 9.23 -4.78 5.98
C MET A 24 10.20 -5.73 5.29
N LEU A 25 10.90 -6.56 6.07
CA LEU A 25 11.79 -7.60 5.51
C LEU A 25 11.00 -8.63 4.68
N ALA A 26 9.80 -9.01 5.12
CA ALA A 26 8.90 -9.86 4.33
C ALA A 26 8.44 -9.20 3.01
N GLY A 27 8.35 -7.87 2.98
CA GLY A 27 8.08 -7.10 1.77
C GLY A 27 9.19 -7.22 0.72
N VAL A 28 10.46 -7.31 1.14
CA VAL A 28 11.59 -7.54 0.23
C VAL A 28 11.45 -8.91 -0.44
N PHE A 29 11.08 -9.94 0.34
CA PHE A 29 10.78 -11.27 -0.21
C PHE A 29 9.62 -11.25 -1.19
N TYR A 30 8.54 -10.53 -0.87
CA TYR A 30 7.42 -10.36 -1.80
C TYR A 30 7.87 -9.83 -3.16
N HIS A 31 8.83 -8.91 -3.22
CA HIS A 31 9.35 -8.37 -4.48
C HIS A 31 10.38 -9.27 -5.16
N ALA A 32 10.99 -10.20 -4.44
CA ALA A 32 12.01 -11.11 -4.96
C ALA A 32 11.42 -12.35 -5.67
N VAL A 33 10.13 -12.63 -5.49
CA VAL A 33 9.41 -13.78 -6.03
C VAL A 33 8.51 -13.50 -7.26
N PRO A 34 8.02 -12.28 -7.59
CA PRO A 34 7.13 -12.08 -8.72
C PRO A 34 7.90 -12.26 -10.02
N GLY A 35 7.50 -13.26 -10.82
CA GLY A 35 8.13 -13.61 -12.09
C GLY A 35 8.51 -15.09 -12.23
N PHE A 36 8.51 -15.87 -11.14
CA PHE A 36 8.87 -17.30 -11.16
C PHE A 36 7.64 -18.23 -11.25
N GLY A 37 6.80 -18.05 -12.27
CA GLY A 37 5.71 -18.98 -12.60
C GLY A 37 4.71 -19.27 -11.46
N PRO A 38 3.80 -20.24 -11.67
CA PRO A 38 2.88 -20.70 -10.64
C PRO A 38 3.63 -21.58 -9.61
N GLY A 39 3.34 -21.42 -8.31
CA GLY A 39 3.87 -22.33 -7.28
C GLY A 39 3.66 -21.87 -5.85
N ALA A 40 4.16 -22.65 -4.88
CA ALA A 40 4.01 -22.34 -3.46
C ALA A 40 4.63 -20.99 -3.06
N ALA A 41 5.75 -20.60 -3.71
CA ALA A 41 6.40 -19.32 -3.47
C ALA A 41 5.52 -18.13 -3.90
N SER A 42 4.86 -18.21 -5.07
CA SER A 42 3.97 -17.14 -5.55
C SER A 42 2.73 -17.03 -4.66
N SER A 43 2.12 -18.16 -4.28
CA SER A 43 0.99 -18.18 -3.33
C SER A 43 1.36 -17.61 -1.96
N PHE A 44 2.56 -17.90 -1.48
CA PHE A 44 3.07 -17.34 -0.22
C PHE A 44 3.33 -15.83 -0.33
N ALA A 45 3.90 -15.36 -1.45
CA ALA A 45 4.08 -13.94 -1.71
C ALA A 45 2.73 -13.19 -1.77
N GLU A 46 1.74 -13.74 -2.46
CA GLU A 46 0.39 -13.17 -2.50
C GLU A 46 -0.27 -13.17 -1.12
N TRP A 47 -0.06 -14.20 -0.30
CA TRP A 47 -0.52 -14.22 1.09
C TRP A 47 0.14 -13.11 1.90
N LEU A 48 1.47 -12.95 1.81
CA LEU A 48 2.18 -11.83 2.43
C LEU A 48 1.61 -10.48 1.99
N HIS A 49 1.29 -10.32 0.70
CA HIS A 49 0.68 -9.09 0.20
C HIS A 49 -0.70 -8.81 0.82
N SER A 50 -1.48 -9.85 1.08
CA SER A 50 -2.86 -9.73 1.54
C SER A 50 -3.02 -9.03 2.87
N PHE A 51 -2.04 -9.15 3.77
CA PHE A 51 -2.09 -8.53 5.08
C PHE A 51 -0.98 -7.49 5.29
N ARG A 52 0.17 -7.55 4.60
CA ARG A 52 1.33 -6.69 4.96
C ARG A 52 1.02 -5.21 4.86
N MET A 53 0.40 -4.77 3.76
CA MET A 53 0.08 -3.35 3.53
C MET A 53 -0.98 -2.83 4.52
N PRO A 54 -2.12 -3.52 4.72
CA PRO A 54 -3.08 -3.12 5.74
C PRO A 54 -2.50 -3.21 7.17
N LEU A 55 -1.65 -4.19 7.47
CA LEU A 55 -0.94 -4.28 8.75
C LEU A 55 -0.03 -3.08 9.00
N PHE A 56 0.72 -2.62 7.99
CA PHE A 56 1.52 -1.40 8.11
C PHE A 56 0.66 -0.17 8.39
N MET A 57 -0.51 -0.05 7.74
CA MET A 57 -1.45 1.04 8.02
C MET A 57 -1.95 0.98 9.46
N LEU A 58 -2.33 -0.20 9.95
CA LEU A 58 -2.73 -0.43 11.33
C LEU A 58 -1.63 -0.03 12.32
N ILE A 59 -0.40 -0.52 12.16
CA ILE A 59 0.72 -0.16 13.05
C ILE A 59 1.00 1.36 12.96
N SER A 60 0.92 1.94 11.77
CA SER A 60 1.16 3.37 11.57
C SER A 60 0.12 4.24 12.24
N GLY A 61 -1.15 3.84 12.23
CA GLY A 61 -2.23 4.51 12.95
C GLY A 61 -2.06 4.45 14.46
N PHE A 62 -1.63 3.29 14.99
CA PHE A 62 -1.32 3.11 16.41
C PHE A 62 -0.25 4.09 16.88
N PHE A 63 0.88 4.16 16.17
CA PHE A 63 1.92 5.15 16.46
C PHE A 63 1.48 6.58 16.10
N GLY A 64 0.53 6.73 15.18
CA GLY A 64 -0.12 7.99 14.80
C GLY A 64 -0.65 8.71 16.03
N LEU A 65 -1.65 8.12 16.69
CA LEU A 65 -2.28 8.69 17.88
C LEU A 65 -1.28 8.85 19.04
N MET A 66 -0.36 7.90 19.23
CA MET A 66 0.68 8.01 20.25
C MET A 66 1.54 9.27 20.12
N ILE A 67 1.99 9.60 18.90
CA ILE A 67 2.79 10.80 18.66
C ILE A 67 1.91 12.05 18.80
N LEU A 68 0.64 11.98 18.41
CA LEU A 68 -0.30 13.09 18.58
C LEU A 68 -0.53 13.40 20.06
N GLU A 69 -0.86 12.41 20.88
CA GLU A 69 -1.03 12.57 22.34
C GLU A 69 0.25 13.09 23.01
N LYS A 70 1.42 12.62 22.56
CA LYS A 70 2.70 13.00 23.16
C LYS A 70 3.15 14.44 22.85
N TYR A 71 2.88 14.95 21.64
CA TYR A 71 3.46 16.22 21.18
C TYR A 71 2.44 17.28 20.76
N GLY A 72 1.15 16.95 20.66
CA GLY A 72 0.11 17.82 20.13
C GLY A 72 0.13 17.98 18.61
N LEU A 73 -0.94 18.55 18.04
CA LEU A 73 -1.22 18.56 16.60
C LEU A 73 -0.10 19.19 15.75
N ARG A 74 0.34 20.40 16.10
CA ARG A 74 1.34 21.13 15.30
C ARG A 74 2.65 20.34 15.20
N ARG A 75 3.21 19.92 16.34
CA ARG A 75 4.47 19.17 16.38
C ARG A 75 4.31 17.78 15.77
N TYR A 76 3.15 17.14 15.92
CA TYR A 76 2.83 15.89 15.25
C TYR A 76 2.92 16.04 13.73
N LEU A 77 2.22 17.01 13.12
CA LEU A 77 2.25 17.22 11.66
C LEU A 77 3.66 17.57 11.17
N THR A 78 4.37 18.45 11.87
CA THR A 78 5.77 18.78 11.51
C THR A 78 6.66 17.55 11.55
N LYS A 79 6.60 16.75 12.63
CA LYS A 79 7.39 15.52 12.75
C LYS A 79 7.06 14.51 11.65
N ARG A 80 5.78 14.37 11.27
CA ARG A 80 5.33 13.47 10.20
C ARG A 80 5.83 13.93 8.83
N TRP A 81 5.74 15.22 8.53
CA TRP A 81 6.25 15.78 7.28
C TRP A 81 7.76 15.51 7.11
N TRP A 82 8.57 15.78 8.14
CA TRP A 82 10.02 15.56 8.08
C TRP A 82 10.42 14.07 8.06
N ARG A 83 9.59 13.17 8.58
CA ARG A 83 9.89 11.73 8.67
C ARG A 83 9.26 10.87 7.58
N ILE A 84 8.27 11.40 6.86
CA ILE A 84 7.53 10.68 5.83
C ILE A 84 7.61 11.45 4.51
N GLY A 85 7.18 12.72 4.52
CA GLY A 85 7.15 13.57 3.33
C GLY A 85 8.54 13.83 2.75
N LEU A 86 9.52 14.23 3.57
CA LEU A 86 10.87 14.48 3.07
C LEU A 86 11.55 13.21 2.49
N PRO A 87 11.60 12.05 3.19
CA PRO A 87 12.13 10.83 2.60
C PRO A 87 11.40 10.40 1.31
N MET A 88 10.07 10.59 1.25
CA MET A 88 9.28 10.31 0.05
C MET A 88 9.71 11.21 -1.11
N LEU A 89 9.85 12.52 -0.90
CA LEU A 89 10.30 13.45 -1.94
C LEU A 89 11.73 13.13 -2.40
N ILE A 90 12.65 12.83 -1.48
CA ILE A 90 13.99 12.40 -1.86
C ILE A 90 13.91 11.14 -2.71
N GLY A 91 13.16 10.13 -2.28
CA GLY A 91 13.01 8.90 -3.06
C GLY A 91 12.37 9.12 -4.43
N LEU A 92 11.39 10.00 -4.52
CA LEU A 92 10.70 10.33 -5.77
C LEU A 92 11.62 11.00 -6.79
N PHE A 93 12.57 11.83 -6.35
CA PHE A 93 13.50 12.54 -7.24
C PHE A 93 14.88 11.89 -7.36
N THR A 94 15.16 10.81 -6.62
CA THR A 94 16.44 10.08 -6.67
C THR A 94 16.24 8.61 -6.99
N PHE A 95 15.72 7.82 -6.05
CA PHE A 95 15.54 6.37 -6.19
C PHE A 95 14.57 6.00 -7.33
N MET A 96 13.48 6.73 -7.52
CA MET A 96 12.51 6.44 -8.60
C MET A 96 13.06 6.63 -10.01
N PRO A 97 13.76 7.73 -10.33
CA PRO A 97 14.48 7.85 -11.59
C PRO A 97 15.52 6.75 -11.76
N ILE A 98 16.31 6.46 -10.72
CA ILE A 98 17.35 5.41 -10.74
C ILE A 98 16.67 4.07 -11.10
N TYR A 99 15.63 3.66 -10.36
CA TYR A 99 14.79 2.50 -10.63
C TYR A 99 14.21 2.44 -12.03
N SER A 100 13.64 3.54 -12.51
CA SER A 100 13.03 3.61 -13.83
C SER A 100 14.05 3.47 -14.96
N MET A 101 15.29 3.92 -14.75
CA MET A 101 16.35 3.87 -15.77
C MET A 101 16.92 2.47 -15.98
N TYR A 102 17.12 1.66 -14.94
CA TYR A 102 17.64 0.29 -15.11
C TYR A 102 16.60 -0.82 -14.98
N GLY A 103 15.37 -0.57 -14.51
CA GLY A 103 14.30 -1.57 -14.44
C GLY A 103 14.08 -2.33 -15.76
N PRO A 104 14.02 -1.63 -16.91
CA PRO A 104 14.00 -2.25 -18.24
C PRO A 104 15.26 -3.07 -18.56
N MET A 105 16.45 -2.52 -18.26
CA MET A 105 17.71 -3.25 -18.45
C MET A 105 17.77 -4.50 -17.57
N ALA A 106 17.14 -4.48 -16.40
CA ALA A 106 17.12 -5.57 -15.43
C ALA A 106 16.17 -6.70 -15.82
N GLY A 107 15.44 -6.57 -16.93
CA GLY A 107 14.41 -7.52 -17.33
C GLY A 107 13.33 -7.68 -16.26
N MET A 108 13.13 -6.64 -15.44
CA MET A 108 12.09 -6.57 -14.41
C MET A 108 10.79 -6.02 -15.00
N PHE A 109 10.92 -5.24 -16.07
CA PHE A 109 9.86 -4.87 -17.01
C PHE A 109 10.34 -5.14 -18.43
N PRO A 110 9.44 -5.37 -19.40
CA PRO A 110 9.84 -5.44 -20.80
C PRO A 110 10.56 -4.14 -21.17
N GLY A 111 11.83 -4.24 -21.55
CA GLY A 111 12.51 -3.14 -22.20
C GLY A 111 11.95 -2.95 -23.62
N PRO A 112 12.01 -1.73 -24.18
CA PRO A 112 11.73 -1.56 -25.60
C PRO A 112 12.81 -2.30 -26.39
N GLY A 113 12.49 -3.49 -26.92
CA GLY A 113 13.25 -4.15 -27.99
C GLY A 113 14.51 -4.95 -27.62
N GLY A 114 14.59 -5.58 -26.44
CA GLY A 114 15.70 -6.50 -26.12
C GLY A 114 15.47 -7.93 -26.63
N PRO A 115 16.45 -8.58 -27.30
CA PRO A 115 16.29 -9.91 -27.92
C PRO A 115 16.09 -11.07 -26.94
N ASP A 116 16.35 -10.86 -25.64
CA ASP A 116 16.35 -11.91 -24.60
C ASP A 116 15.26 -11.71 -23.51
N GLY A 117 14.18 -10.98 -23.82
CA GLY A 117 13.01 -10.96 -22.96
C GLY A 117 12.35 -12.35 -22.88
N PRO A 118 11.74 -12.77 -21.75
CA PRO A 118 10.79 -13.88 -21.81
C PRO A 118 9.75 -13.54 -22.88
N PRO A 119 9.24 -14.51 -23.68
CA PRO A 119 8.43 -14.25 -24.85
C PRO A 119 7.26 -13.34 -24.48
N GLY A 120 7.46 -12.04 -24.70
CA GLY A 120 6.52 -11.00 -24.40
C GLY A 120 5.82 -10.73 -25.71
N PHE A 121 4.54 -11.06 -25.76
CA PHE A 121 3.44 -10.30 -26.37
C PHE A 121 3.59 -9.67 -27.77
N ASP A 122 4.68 -9.87 -28.50
CA ASP A 122 4.89 -9.51 -29.92
C ASP A 122 5.14 -10.74 -30.81
N ALA A 123 5.19 -11.93 -30.21
CA ALA A 123 4.93 -13.18 -30.89
C ALA A 123 4.09 -14.03 -29.94
N GLY A 124 2.79 -14.16 -30.24
CA GLY A 124 1.97 -15.18 -29.59
C GLY A 124 2.65 -16.56 -29.70
N PRO A 125 2.30 -17.53 -28.84
CA PRO A 125 2.78 -18.89 -29.02
C PRO A 125 2.50 -19.33 -30.48
N PRO A 126 3.35 -20.18 -31.10
CA PRO A 126 3.04 -20.70 -32.43
C PRO A 126 1.61 -21.22 -32.38
N ARG A 127 0.78 -20.69 -33.29
CA ARG A 127 -0.67 -20.89 -33.34
C ARG A 127 -0.97 -22.37 -33.18
N GLY A 128 -1.34 -22.78 -31.96
CA GLY A 128 -1.98 -24.06 -31.76
C GLY A 128 -3.34 -24.06 -32.45
N PRO A 129 -3.94 -25.23 -32.77
CA PRO A 129 -5.09 -25.33 -33.66
C PRO A 129 -6.42 -24.79 -33.11
N GLY A 130 -6.41 -23.87 -32.14
CA GLY A 130 -7.61 -23.40 -31.45
C GLY A 130 -7.52 -21.98 -30.87
N GLY A 131 -6.67 -21.10 -31.40
CA GLY A 131 -6.70 -19.66 -31.07
C GLY A 131 -7.84 -18.93 -31.80
N PRO A 132 -8.33 -17.78 -31.30
CA PRO A 132 -9.33 -16.99 -32.01
C PRO A 132 -8.76 -16.53 -33.36
N PRO A 133 -9.57 -16.56 -34.44
CA PRO A 133 -9.11 -16.21 -35.78
C PRO A 133 -8.61 -14.76 -35.85
N GLY A 134 -7.56 -14.53 -36.65
CA GLY A 134 -7.11 -13.17 -36.96
C GLY A 134 -8.19 -12.38 -37.70
N PHE A 135 -8.06 -11.06 -37.81
CA PHE A 135 -9.00 -10.20 -38.56
C PHE A 135 -9.24 -10.64 -40.02
N GLY A 136 -8.29 -11.38 -40.61
CA GLY A 136 -8.44 -11.98 -41.95
C GLY A 136 -9.14 -13.34 -41.99
N GLU A 137 -9.45 -13.93 -40.84
CA GLU A 137 -10.06 -15.26 -40.66
C GLU A 137 -11.39 -15.19 -39.88
N MET A 138 -11.89 -13.99 -39.56
CA MET A 138 -13.18 -13.87 -38.88
C MET A 138 -14.30 -14.40 -39.78
N PRO A 139 -15.21 -15.24 -39.26
CA PRO A 139 -16.43 -15.57 -39.98
C PRO A 139 -17.25 -14.28 -40.20
N PRO A 140 -18.05 -14.20 -41.28
CA PRO A 140 -18.89 -13.04 -41.53
C PRO A 140 -19.80 -12.76 -40.31
N PRO A 141 -19.99 -11.48 -39.93
CA PRO A 141 -20.87 -11.14 -38.83
C PRO A 141 -22.30 -11.64 -39.13
N PRO A 142 -23.06 -12.04 -38.09
CA PRO A 142 -24.44 -12.45 -38.29
C PRO A 142 -25.28 -11.30 -38.87
N PRO A 143 -26.30 -11.59 -39.72
CA PRO A 143 -27.10 -10.57 -40.37
C PRO A 143 -27.68 -9.56 -39.37
N GLY A 144 -27.39 -8.27 -39.57
CA GLY A 144 -27.91 -7.18 -38.74
C GLY A 144 -27.06 -6.77 -37.53
N MET A 145 -25.88 -7.35 -37.30
CA MET A 145 -24.92 -6.92 -36.24
C MET A 145 -23.57 -6.49 -36.82
N MET A 146 -23.60 -5.61 -37.82
CA MET A 146 -22.40 -5.12 -38.47
C MET A 146 -21.77 -3.94 -37.69
N PRO A 147 -20.52 -4.04 -37.22
CA PRO A 147 -19.85 -2.95 -36.51
C PRO A 147 -19.73 -1.67 -37.37
N PRO A 148 -19.79 -0.46 -36.78
CA PRO A 148 -19.80 0.80 -37.53
C PRO A 148 -18.60 1.02 -38.48
N PHE A 149 -17.44 0.43 -38.16
CA PHE A 149 -16.25 0.55 -39.01
C PHE A 149 -16.28 -0.34 -40.25
N LEU A 150 -17.11 -1.40 -40.26
CA LEU A 150 -17.29 -2.31 -41.40
C LEU A 150 -18.43 -1.86 -42.32
N GLN A 151 -19.41 -1.11 -41.80
CA GLN A 151 -20.54 -0.58 -42.60
C GLN A 151 -20.08 0.31 -43.77
N ARG A 152 -18.90 0.95 -43.68
CA ARG A 152 -18.36 1.73 -44.79
C ARG A 152 -17.89 0.89 -45.98
N PHE A 153 -17.72 -0.41 -45.78
CA PHE A 153 -17.29 -1.37 -46.80
C PHE A 153 -18.45 -2.22 -47.33
N ASP A 154 -19.65 -2.09 -46.75
CA ASP A 154 -20.91 -2.68 -47.20
C ASP A 154 -21.49 -1.78 -48.30
N ALA A 155 -21.13 -2.05 -49.55
CA ALA A 155 -21.46 -1.18 -50.68
C ALA A 155 -22.89 -1.38 -51.18
N ASP A 156 -23.48 -2.56 -50.95
CA ASP A 156 -24.85 -2.89 -51.33
C ASP A 156 -25.86 -2.74 -50.18
N GLY A 157 -25.39 -2.57 -48.94
CA GLY A 157 -26.19 -2.22 -47.78
C GLY A 157 -27.01 -3.38 -47.23
N ASP A 158 -26.59 -4.62 -47.51
CA ASP A 158 -27.32 -5.83 -47.15
C ASP A 158 -27.05 -6.29 -45.70
N GLY A 159 -26.12 -5.61 -45.00
CA GLY A 159 -25.75 -5.88 -43.62
C GLY A 159 -24.75 -7.05 -43.47
N SER A 160 -24.14 -7.47 -44.57
CA SER A 160 -23.07 -8.46 -44.66
C SER A 160 -21.96 -7.98 -45.61
N LEU A 161 -20.80 -8.64 -45.62
CA LEU A 161 -19.72 -8.30 -46.57
C LEU A 161 -19.50 -9.46 -47.52
N SER A 162 -19.58 -9.16 -48.82
CA SER A 162 -19.16 -10.06 -49.89
C SER A 162 -17.65 -10.29 -49.86
N GLU A 163 -17.19 -11.34 -50.53
CA GLU A 163 -15.76 -11.70 -50.58
C GLU A 163 -14.89 -10.57 -51.21
N ALA A 164 -15.48 -9.82 -52.15
CA ALA A 164 -14.86 -8.66 -52.78
C ALA A 164 -14.72 -7.47 -51.80
N GLU A 165 -15.69 -7.26 -50.92
CA GLU A 165 -15.64 -6.20 -49.91
C GLU A 165 -14.70 -6.55 -48.76
N TRP A 166 -14.65 -7.83 -48.36
CA TRP A 166 -13.62 -8.34 -47.45
C TRP A 166 -12.21 -8.13 -47.99
N LYS A 167 -12.02 -8.19 -49.31
CA LYS A 167 -10.73 -7.89 -49.93
C LYS A 167 -10.35 -6.41 -49.74
N LYS A 168 -11.30 -5.49 -49.90
CA LYS A 168 -11.09 -4.06 -49.62
C LYS A 168 -10.82 -3.78 -48.14
N VAL A 169 -11.51 -4.46 -47.22
CA VAL A 169 -11.24 -4.37 -45.77
C VAL A 169 -9.80 -4.79 -45.45
N ARG A 170 -9.27 -5.80 -46.13
CA ARG A 170 -7.88 -6.27 -45.94
C ARG A 170 -6.83 -5.32 -46.53
N GLU A 171 -7.17 -4.63 -47.62
CA GLU A 171 -6.28 -3.69 -48.31
C GLU A 171 -6.27 -2.29 -47.64
N GLU A 172 -7.40 -1.85 -47.07
CA GLU A 172 -7.59 -0.50 -46.51
C GLU A 172 -7.79 -0.48 -44.98
N GLY A 173 -7.90 -1.64 -44.33
CA GLY A 173 -8.07 -1.76 -42.89
C GLY A 173 -6.80 -1.40 -42.11
N PRO A 174 -6.91 -0.84 -40.90
CA PRO A 174 -5.74 -0.46 -40.11
C PRO A 174 -4.88 -1.70 -39.83
N SER A 175 -3.58 -1.61 -40.13
CA SER A 175 -2.60 -2.67 -39.85
C SER A 175 -2.33 -2.90 -38.35
N SER A 176 -3.06 -2.22 -37.47
CA SER A 176 -2.91 -2.29 -36.01
C SER A 176 -4.23 -1.99 -35.30
N GLY A 177 -5.01 -3.03 -34.98
CA GLY A 177 -6.13 -3.00 -34.01
C GLY A 177 -7.25 -1.96 -34.26
N PRO A 178 -8.35 -2.02 -33.50
CA PRO A 178 -9.40 -1.01 -33.64
C PRO A 178 -8.86 0.35 -33.14
N PRO A 179 -9.08 1.44 -33.91
CA PRO A 179 -8.60 2.76 -33.53
C PRO A 179 -9.36 3.29 -32.29
N GLY A 180 -8.61 3.79 -31.32
CA GLY A 180 -9.14 4.52 -30.17
C GLY A 180 -9.99 5.71 -30.62
N GLY A 181 -11.13 5.89 -29.95
CA GLY A 181 -12.21 6.78 -30.35
C GLY A 181 -11.78 8.23 -30.64
N GLY A 182 -12.09 8.68 -31.85
CA GLY A 182 -12.22 10.08 -32.21
C GLY A 182 -13.59 10.66 -31.79
N PRO A 183 -13.74 11.99 -31.80
CA PRO A 183 -14.85 12.70 -31.16
C PRO A 183 -16.13 12.59 -32.01
N GLY A 184 -17.16 11.91 -31.49
CA GLY A 184 -18.46 11.84 -32.16
C GLY A 184 -19.35 10.64 -31.80
N GLY A 185 -18.88 9.67 -31.02
CA GLY A 185 -19.73 8.57 -30.53
C GLY A 185 -20.63 8.97 -29.35
N PRO A 186 -21.80 8.32 -29.17
CA PRO A 186 -22.71 8.62 -28.07
C PRO A 186 -22.00 8.43 -26.72
N PRO A 187 -22.37 9.18 -25.67
CA PRO A 187 -21.59 9.25 -24.44
C PRO A 187 -21.51 7.87 -23.79
N GLY A 188 -20.32 7.28 -23.85
CA GLY A 188 -19.97 6.12 -23.04
C GLY A 188 -20.16 6.51 -21.57
N PHE A 189 -21.07 5.81 -20.90
CA PHE A 189 -21.35 5.96 -19.48
C PHE A 189 -20.16 5.39 -18.68
N GLY A 190 -19.10 6.19 -18.55
CA GLY A 190 -17.91 5.88 -17.75
C GLY A 190 -17.03 7.12 -17.63
N PRO A 191 -16.64 7.55 -16.42
CA PRO A 191 -15.79 8.72 -16.27
C PRO A 191 -14.41 8.48 -16.93
N PRO A 192 -13.78 9.51 -17.51
CA PRO A 192 -12.49 9.38 -18.19
C PRO A 192 -11.39 8.98 -17.19
N GLY A 193 -10.67 7.89 -17.46
CA GLY A 193 -9.56 7.39 -16.62
C GLY A 193 -9.39 5.87 -16.56
N PHE A 194 -10.25 5.11 -17.23
CA PHE A 194 -10.26 3.64 -17.15
C PHE A 194 -9.36 2.98 -18.22
N GLY A 195 -8.05 2.99 -17.96
CA GLY A 195 -7.06 2.12 -18.60
C GLY A 195 -6.29 1.32 -17.54
N PRO A 196 -5.58 0.22 -17.89
CA PRO A 196 -4.80 -0.53 -16.92
C PRO A 196 -3.80 0.40 -16.20
N PRO A 197 -3.62 0.23 -14.88
CA PRO A 197 -2.86 1.18 -14.06
C PRO A 197 -1.39 1.18 -14.51
N GLY A 198 -0.91 2.31 -15.01
CA GLY A 198 0.52 2.56 -15.26
C GLY A 198 0.91 3.03 -16.67
N PHE A 199 0.03 2.99 -17.67
CA PHE A 199 0.39 3.42 -19.04
C PHE A 199 -0.59 4.40 -19.70
N GLY A 200 -1.69 4.75 -19.02
CA GLY A 200 -2.71 5.68 -19.50
C GLY A 200 -2.51 7.11 -19.02
N GLY A 201 -1.34 7.70 -19.23
CA GLY A 201 -1.20 9.15 -19.20
C GLY A 201 -1.98 9.72 -20.37
N GLY A 202 -3.27 10.00 -20.18
CA GLY A 202 -4.06 10.75 -21.15
C GLY A 202 -3.28 12.00 -21.58
N SER A 203 -3.51 12.48 -22.80
CA SER A 203 -2.88 13.67 -23.36
C SER A 203 -3.06 14.96 -22.52
N SER A 204 -3.76 14.88 -21.37
CA SER A 204 -4.13 15.95 -20.46
C SER A 204 -3.37 15.98 -19.12
N SER A 205 -2.45 15.05 -18.80
CA SER A 205 -1.80 15.03 -17.47
C SER A 205 -0.82 16.20 -17.23
N LEU A 206 -0.79 16.73 -16.00
CA LEU A 206 0.09 17.84 -15.62
C LEU A 206 1.56 17.40 -15.64
N ASN A 207 1.84 16.14 -15.29
CA ASN A 207 3.17 15.54 -15.41
C ASN A 207 3.71 15.66 -16.85
N ARG A 208 2.95 15.25 -17.86
CA ARG A 208 3.38 15.30 -19.27
C ARG A 208 3.55 16.74 -19.75
N ARG A 209 2.75 17.69 -19.24
CA ARG A 209 2.88 19.12 -19.58
C ARG A 209 4.16 19.75 -19.00
N ILE A 210 4.55 19.38 -17.79
CA ILE A 210 5.73 19.97 -17.11
C ILE A 210 7.03 19.27 -17.55
N PHE A 211 7.03 17.94 -17.63
CA PHE A 211 8.25 17.14 -17.79
C PHE A 211 8.35 16.39 -19.13
N GLY A 212 7.35 16.52 -20.02
CA GLY A 212 7.32 15.76 -21.27
C GLY A 212 7.39 14.24 -21.03
N GLU A 213 8.15 13.53 -21.87
CA GLU A 213 8.33 12.07 -21.73
C GLU A 213 9.14 11.66 -20.48
N THR A 214 9.98 12.56 -19.97
CA THR A 214 10.79 12.28 -18.77
C THR A 214 9.95 12.22 -17.50
N GLY A 215 8.71 12.71 -17.53
CA GLY A 215 7.78 12.67 -16.42
C GLY A 215 7.51 11.26 -15.87
N ARG A 216 7.68 10.21 -16.71
CA ARG A 216 7.57 8.80 -16.30
C ARG A 216 8.58 8.38 -15.22
N LEU A 217 9.71 9.09 -15.10
CA LEU A 217 10.75 8.80 -14.11
C LEU A 217 10.32 9.20 -12.69
N PHE A 218 9.33 10.09 -12.57
CA PHE A 218 8.82 10.61 -11.30
C PHE A 218 7.48 9.94 -10.95
N SER A 219 7.44 8.61 -11.03
CA SER A 219 6.33 7.79 -10.57
C SER A 219 6.47 7.47 -9.09
N LEU A 220 5.36 7.31 -8.38
CA LEU A 220 5.35 6.88 -6.99
C LEU A 220 5.89 5.46 -6.85
N GLY A 221 5.64 4.53 -7.78
CA GLY A 221 6.18 3.16 -7.68
C GLY A 221 5.95 2.54 -6.30
N HIS A 222 6.99 2.02 -5.65
CA HIS A 222 6.89 1.53 -4.26
C HIS A 222 6.70 2.60 -3.18
N LEU A 223 6.91 3.90 -3.49
CA LEU A 223 6.72 5.05 -2.57
C LEU A 223 5.24 5.38 -2.30
N TRP A 224 4.29 4.78 -3.01
CA TRP A 224 2.85 4.98 -2.80
C TRP A 224 2.45 4.85 -1.32
N PHE A 225 3.09 3.94 -0.58
CA PHE A 225 2.81 3.71 0.83
C PHE A 225 3.14 4.95 1.67
N LEU A 226 4.27 5.63 1.40
CA LEU A 226 4.61 6.88 2.10
C LEU A 226 3.63 8.00 1.74
N TRP A 227 3.17 8.06 0.48
CA TRP A 227 2.16 9.02 0.06
C TRP A 227 0.84 8.81 0.82
N TYR A 228 0.33 7.58 0.83
CA TYR A 228 -0.91 7.24 1.54
C TYR A 228 -0.75 7.50 3.03
N LEU A 229 0.38 7.08 3.60
CA LEU A 229 0.67 7.32 5.00
C LEU A 229 0.68 8.82 5.33
N LEU A 230 1.27 9.66 4.47
CA LEU A 230 1.33 11.12 4.64
C LEU A 230 -0.07 11.76 4.60
N VAL A 231 -0.93 11.32 3.68
CA VAL A 231 -2.33 11.75 3.60
C VAL A 231 -3.08 11.33 4.88
N PHE A 232 -2.97 10.07 5.28
CA PHE A 232 -3.72 9.52 6.41
C PHE A 232 -3.28 10.11 7.75
N VAL A 233 -1.97 10.27 7.99
CA VAL A 233 -1.48 10.92 9.21
C VAL A 233 -1.95 12.36 9.31
N THR A 234 -2.15 13.05 8.17
CA THR A 234 -2.63 14.43 8.11
C THR A 234 -4.15 14.50 8.34
N ALA A 235 -4.92 13.58 7.77
CA ALA A 235 -6.38 13.55 7.87
C ALA A 235 -6.90 12.99 9.22
N ALA A 236 -6.20 12.01 9.81
CA ALA A 236 -6.68 11.29 11.00
C ALA A 236 -7.01 12.18 12.22
N PRO A 237 -6.22 13.22 12.58
CA PRO A 237 -6.60 14.12 13.67
C PRO A 237 -7.94 14.83 13.43
N ALA A 238 -8.21 15.25 12.20
CA ALA A 238 -9.47 15.92 11.86
C ALA A 238 -10.66 14.94 11.97
N VAL A 239 -10.51 13.73 11.42
CA VAL A 239 -11.52 12.66 11.55
C VAL A 239 -11.76 12.31 13.02
N SER A 240 -10.70 12.18 13.82
CA SER A 240 -10.79 11.90 15.25
C SER A 240 -11.45 13.05 16.03
N ALA A 241 -11.24 14.30 15.62
CA ALA A 241 -11.88 15.46 16.23
C ALA A 241 -13.39 15.50 15.92
N VAL A 242 -13.78 15.24 14.66
CA VAL A 242 -15.21 15.13 14.29
C VAL A 242 -15.88 13.97 15.04
N ALA A 243 -15.21 12.83 15.15
CA ALA A 243 -15.73 11.70 15.94
C ALA A 243 -15.90 12.03 17.43
N SER A 244 -15.13 12.99 17.97
CA SER A 244 -15.27 13.43 19.36
C SER A 244 -16.51 14.30 19.62
N TRP A 245 -17.17 14.81 18.57
CA TRP A 245 -18.41 15.59 18.68
C TRP A 245 -19.64 14.75 19.05
N THR A 246 -19.50 13.42 19.16
CA THR A 246 -20.56 12.55 19.65
C THR A 246 -20.91 12.83 21.12
N THR A 247 -22.15 12.52 21.52
CA THR A 247 -22.59 12.72 22.92
C THR A 247 -21.80 11.83 23.90
N SER A 248 -21.70 12.27 25.15
CA SER A 248 -20.99 11.54 26.22
C SER A 248 -21.49 10.10 26.40
N GLY A 249 -22.79 9.86 26.21
CA GLY A 249 -23.38 8.51 26.25
C GLY A 249 -22.91 7.60 25.13
N VAL A 250 -22.83 8.10 23.90
CA VAL A 250 -22.32 7.35 22.73
C VAL A 250 -20.83 7.02 22.90
N ARG A 251 -20.06 7.98 23.43
CA ARG A 251 -18.66 7.77 23.74
C ARG A 251 -18.46 6.68 24.80
N ALA A 252 -19.21 6.72 25.91
CA ALA A 252 -19.12 5.69 26.94
C ALA A 252 -19.53 4.30 26.42
N ALA A 253 -20.55 4.22 25.55
CA ALA A 253 -20.98 2.97 24.94
C ALA A 253 -19.92 2.39 24.00
N THR A 254 -19.34 3.21 23.11
CA THR A 254 -18.25 2.81 22.22
C THR A 254 -17.00 2.41 23.01
N GLU A 255 -16.72 3.10 24.13
CA GLU A 255 -15.66 2.76 25.08
C GLU A 255 -15.92 1.42 25.80
N ARG A 256 -17.16 1.04 26.12
CA ARG A 256 -17.42 -0.28 26.72
C ARG A 256 -17.40 -1.41 25.69
N LEU A 257 -18.13 -1.23 24.59
CA LEU A 257 -18.25 -2.21 23.52
C LEU A 257 -16.87 -2.53 22.92
N GLY A 258 -16.07 -1.51 22.64
CA GLY A 258 -14.77 -1.70 22.03
C GLY A 258 -13.79 -2.51 22.89
N GLY A 259 -13.78 -2.30 24.22
CA GLY A 259 -12.95 -3.11 25.12
C GLY A 259 -13.41 -4.57 25.14
N GLY A 260 -14.72 -4.80 25.13
CA GLY A 260 -15.30 -6.14 24.97
C GLY A 260 -14.87 -6.80 23.66
N LEU A 261 -14.95 -6.08 22.53
CA LEU A 261 -14.55 -6.58 21.21
C LEU A 261 -13.08 -7.00 21.14
N VAL A 262 -12.17 -6.23 21.75
CA VAL A 262 -10.74 -6.59 21.80
C VAL A 262 -10.53 -7.83 22.66
N ARG A 263 -11.13 -7.86 23.87
CA ARG A 263 -10.96 -8.98 24.80
C ARG A 263 -11.54 -10.30 24.30
N LEU A 264 -12.63 -10.24 23.54
CA LEU A 264 -13.27 -11.40 22.90
C LEU A 264 -12.61 -11.78 21.57
N GLY A 265 -11.68 -10.99 21.04
CA GLY A 265 -11.05 -11.24 19.74
C GLY A 265 -11.98 -10.99 18.53
N LEU A 266 -13.04 -10.20 18.71
CA LEU A 266 -14.02 -9.89 17.65
C LEU A 266 -13.69 -8.60 16.87
N ALA A 267 -12.80 -7.76 17.40
CA ALA A 267 -12.33 -6.54 16.73
C ALA A 267 -11.86 -6.76 15.26
N PRO A 268 -11.06 -7.79 14.92
CA PRO A 268 -10.67 -8.00 13.52
C PRO A 268 -11.84 -8.43 12.62
N LEU A 269 -12.89 -9.05 13.16
CA LEU A 269 -14.08 -9.39 12.37
C LEU A 269 -14.91 -8.15 12.06
N VAL A 270 -14.99 -7.19 12.99
CA VAL A 270 -15.59 -5.88 12.72
C VAL A 270 -14.78 -5.13 11.66
N LEU A 271 -13.45 -5.16 11.75
CA LEU A 271 -12.58 -4.58 10.73
C LEU A 271 -12.77 -5.23 9.36
N ALA A 272 -12.90 -6.55 9.30
CA ALA A 272 -13.20 -7.28 8.06
C ALA A 272 -14.57 -6.91 7.48
N LEU A 273 -15.60 -6.79 8.34
CA LEU A 273 -16.95 -6.38 7.95
C LEU A 273 -16.97 -4.97 7.36
N VAL A 274 -16.22 -4.03 7.95
CA VAL A 274 -16.04 -2.68 7.39
C VAL A 274 -15.23 -2.70 6.10
N SER A 275 -14.21 -3.56 6.01
CA SER A 275 -13.33 -3.64 4.85
C SER A 275 -14.02 -4.16 3.60
N LEU A 276 -14.97 -5.09 3.74
CA LEU A 276 -15.66 -5.73 2.62
C LEU A 276 -16.32 -4.71 1.66
N PRO A 277 -17.23 -3.80 2.10
CA PRO A 277 -17.83 -2.83 1.20
C PRO A 277 -16.80 -1.84 0.64
N LEU A 278 -15.75 -1.48 1.40
CA LEU A 278 -14.70 -0.58 0.91
C LEU A 278 -13.88 -1.21 -0.22
N MET A 279 -13.59 -2.51 -0.13
CA MET A 279 -12.95 -3.26 -1.21
C MET A 279 -13.84 -3.38 -2.44
N MET A 280 -15.17 -3.44 -2.28
CA MET A 280 -16.10 -3.47 -3.40
C MET A 280 -16.15 -2.16 -4.20
N LEU A 281 -15.75 -1.04 -3.58
CA LEU A 281 -15.65 0.27 -4.25
C LEU A 281 -14.38 0.42 -5.09
N MET A 282 -13.42 -0.50 -4.96
CA MET A 282 -12.15 -0.44 -5.69
C MET A 282 -12.36 -0.84 -7.17
N PRO A 283 -12.13 0.07 -8.14
CA PRO A 283 -12.47 -0.12 -9.56
C PRO A 283 -11.64 -1.19 -10.27
N SER A 284 -10.54 -1.62 -9.66
CA SER A 284 -9.53 -2.42 -10.35
C SER A 284 -9.08 -3.59 -9.52
N PHE A 285 -9.99 -4.32 -8.85
CA PHE A 285 -9.64 -5.61 -8.28
C PHE A 285 -9.30 -6.56 -9.45
N MET A 286 -8.03 -6.60 -9.86
CA MET A 286 -7.51 -7.40 -10.97
C MET A 286 -7.65 -8.88 -10.61
N GLY A 287 -8.84 -9.44 -10.84
CA GLY A 287 -9.16 -10.80 -10.45
C GLY A 287 -9.76 -10.89 -9.06
N TRP A 288 -9.19 -11.74 -8.21
CA TRP A 288 -9.77 -12.09 -6.91
C TRP A 288 -8.86 -11.67 -5.73
N GLY A 289 -7.68 -11.09 -5.93
CA GLY A 289 -6.85 -10.54 -4.84
C GLY A 289 -6.81 -9.01 -4.79
N LEU A 290 -6.28 -8.40 -3.71
CA LEU A 290 -6.01 -6.95 -3.67
C LEU A 290 -5.22 -6.56 -4.91
N PRO A 291 -5.68 -5.55 -5.66
CA PRO A 291 -4.90 -5.03 -6.76
C PRO A 291 -3.68 -4.29 -6.23
N LEU A 292 -2.73 -4.08 -7.14
CA LEU A 292 -1.71 -3.08 -6.92
C LEU A 292 -2.40 -1.78 -6.48
N ALA A 293 -1.94 -1.22 -5.38
CA ALA A 293 -2.44 0.05 -4.88
C ALA A 293 -2.40 1.06 -6.02
N SER A 294 -3.50 1.77 -6.25
CA SER A 294 -3.65 2.60 -7.47
C SER A 294 -2.61 3.72 -7.51
N GLY A 295 -2.21 4.21 -6.33
CA GLY A 295 -1.10 5.15 -6.16
C GLY A 295 0.26 4.65 -6.65
N ILE A 296 0.49 3.35 -6.92
CA ILE A 296 1.74 2.87 -7.56
C ILE A 296 1.93 3.54 -8.93
N GLY A 297 0.84 3.76 -9.66
CA GLY A 297 0.87 4.42 -10.97
C GLY A 297 0.86 5.94 -10.92
N GLY A 298 0.73 6.54 -9.73
CA GLY A 298 0.63 7.98 -9.56
C GLY A 298 1.92 8.69 -9.96
N GLN A 299 1.83 9.67 -10.85
CA GLN A 299 2.99 10.43 -11.34
C GLN A 299 3.03 11.83 -10.72
N PHE A 300 4.22 12.36 -10.47
CA PHE A 300 4.37 13.71 -9.94
C PHE A 300 4.10 14.78 -11.01
N PRO A 301 3.31 15.83 -10.76
CA PRO A 301 2.58 16.15 -9.53
C PRO A 301 1.11 15.67 -9.55
N ASP A 302 0.68 14.90 -10.54
CA ASP A 302 -0.71 14.49 -10.74
C ASP A 302 -1.32 13.80 -9.52
N PHE A 303 -0.55 12.94 -8.83
CA PHE A 303 -1.05 12.20 -7.66
C PHE A 303 -1.50 13.09 -6.49
N PHE A 304 -1.10 14.38 -6.44
CA PHE A 304 -1.59 15.30 -5.39
C PHE A 304 -3.07 15.64 -5.53
N PHE A 305 -3.61 15.52 -6.74
CA PHE A 305 -4.97 15.96 -7.09
C PHE A 305 -5.88 14.80 -7.46
N GLN A 306 -5.38 13.57 -7.37
CA GLN A 306 -6.11 12.37 -7.72
C GLN A 306 -6.60 11.68 -6.45
N TYR A 307 -7.91 11.41 -6.43
CA TYR A 307 -8.49 10.53 -5.43
C TYR A 307 -8.21 9.07 -5.84
N GLU A 308 -7.65 8.31 -4.91
CA GLU A 308 -7.36 6.90 -5.13
C GLU A 308 -8.47 6.03 -4.50
N PRO A 309 -9.11 5.14 -5.27
CA PRO A 309 -10.27 4.40 -4.78
C PRO A 309 -10.00 3.42 -3.63
N ASP A 310 -8.74 3.05 -3.42
CA ASP A 310 -8.31 2.14 -2.35
C ASP A 310 -8.00 2.87 -1.02
N TRP A 311 -8.02 4.21 -1.00
CA TRP A 311 -7.82 5.00 0.21
C TRP A 311 -8.75 4.61 1.36
N PRO A 312 -10.08 4.47 1.17
CA PRO A 312 -10.97 4.14 2.28
C PRO A 312 -10.60 2.82 2.96
N TYR A 313 -10.22 1.80 2.19
CA TYR A 313 -9.81 0.49 2.70
C TYR A 313 -8.56 0.62 3.59
N TYR A 314 -7.49 1.24 3.08
CA TYR A 314 -6.26 1.41 3.85
C TYR A 314 -6.44 2.37 5.04
N PHE A 315 -7.25 3.41 4.87
CA PHE A 315 -7.58 4.35 5.94
C PHE A 315 -8.37 3.68 7.06
N ALA A 316 -9.26 2.72 6.76
CA ALA A 316 -9.95 1.93 7.78
C ALA A 316 -8.98 1.14 8.66
N TYR A 317 -7.97 0.49 8.07
CA TYR A 317 -6.91 -0.17 8.85
C TYR A 317 -6.08 0.82 9.67
N PHE A 318 -5.73 1.98 9.09
CA PHE A 318 -5.06 3.05 9.81
C PHE A 318 -5.87 3.50 11.04
N MET A 319 -7.16 3.77 10.87
CA MET A 319 -8.04 4.19 11.95
C MET A 319 -8.30 3.07 12.97
N ALA A 320 -8.30 1.79 12.56
CA ALA A 320 -8.35 0.67 13.50
C ALA A 320 -7.11 0.62 14.40
N GLY A 321 -5.93 0.90 13.83
CA GLY A 321 -4.69 1.07 14.59
C GLY A 321 -4.72 2.26 15.54
N TRP A 322 -5.18 3.41 15.04
CA TRP A 322 -5.40 4.63 15.83
C TRP A 322 -6.28 4.36 17.04
N TRP A 323 -7.41 3.69 16.83
CA TRP A 323 -8.32 3.27 17.88
C TRP A 323 -7.71 2.22 18.83
N LEU A 324 -6.94 1.27 18.32
CA LEU A 324 -6.28 0.25 19.14
C LEU A 324 -5.29 0.88 20.14
N TYR A 325 -4.66 2.01 19.80
CA TYR A 325 -3.81 2.74 20.74
C TYR A 325 -4.62 3.40 21.87
N SER A 326 -5.82 3.90 21.61
CA SER A 326 -6.77 4.30 22.67
C SER A 326 -7.15 3.11 23.58
N ARG A 327 -7.00 1.87 23.07
CA ARG A 327 -7.22 0.60 23.79
C ARG A 327 -5.95 -0.13 24.19
N ARG A 328 -4.82 0.58 24.29
CA ARG A 328 -3.52 -0.02 24.60
C ARG A 328 -3.50 -0.87 25.89
N VAL A 329 -4.38 -0.58 26.86
CA VAL A 329 -4.57 -1.40 28.07
C VAL A 329 -5.03 -2.83 27.75
N ASP A 330 -5.81 -3.02 26.68
CA ASP A 330 -6.32 -4.32 26.24
C ASP A 330 -5.36 -5.06 25.29
N LEU A 331 -4.19 -4.51 24.94
CA LEU A 331 -3.19 -5.17 24.07
C LEU A 331 -2.77 -6.57 24.57
N PRO A 332 -2.59 -6.83 25.87
CA PRO A 332 -2.31 -8.19 26.35
C PRO A 332 -3.39 -9.21 25.96
N ALA A 333 -4.65 -8.78 25.82
CA ALA A 333 -5.74 -9.66 25.38
C ALA A 333 -5.59 -10.03 23.89
N VAL A 334 -5.14 -9.10 23.05
CA VAL A 334 -4.76 -9.39 21.66
C VAL A 334 -3.65 -10.45 21.62
N GLY A 335 -2.69 -10.36 22.53
CA GLY A 335 -1.64 -11.38 22.70
C GLY A 335 -2.16 -12.75 23.13
N ARG A 336 -3.34 -12.87 23.75
CA ARG A 336 -3.89 -14.17 24.16
C ARG A 336 -4.53 -14.92 22.99
N THR A 337 -5.03 -14.22 21.99
CA THR A 337 -5.78 -14.78 20.86
C THR A 337 -4.94 -14.92 19.58
N TRP A 338 -3.63 -14.67 19.63
CA TRP A 338 -2.79 -14.63 18.43
C TRP A 338 -2.87 -15.88 17.54
N LEU A 339 -2.80 -17.08 18.14
CA LEU A 339 -2.74 -18.34 17.41
C LEU A 339 -4.07 -18.64 16.69
N PRO A 340 -5.24 -18.63 17.35
CA PRO A 340 -6.50 -18.85 16.64
C PRO A 340 -6.76 -17.77 15.59
N MET A 341 -6.42 -16.51 15.85
CA MET A 341 -6.55 -15.43 14.84
C MET A 341 -5.66 -15.68 13.62
N LEU A 342 -4.39 -16.04 13.82
CA LEU A 342 -3.47 -16.32 12.73
C LEU A 342 -3.89 -17.58 11.95
N ALA A 343 -4.27 -18.65 12.64
CA ALA A 343 -4.71 -19.90 12.01
C ALA A 343 -5.99 -19.68 11.17
N LEU A 344 -6.99 -18.98 11.72
CA LEU A 344 -8.20 -18.64 10.98
C LEU A 344 -7.91 -17.67 9.82
N GLY A 345 -7.02 -16.71 10.00
CA GLY A 345 -6.60 -15.80 8.94
C GLY A 345 -5.93 -16.52 7.76
N VAL A 346 -5.01 -17.45 8.04
CA VAL A 346 -4.40 -18.31 7.02
C VAL A 346 -5.45 -19.22 6.37
N ALA A 347 -6.33 -19.85 7.15
CA ALA A 347 -7.39 -20.70 6.62
C ALA A 347 -8.35 -19.94 5.70
N SER A 348 -8.77 -18.72 6.09
CA SER A 348 -9.60 -17.85 5.25
C SER A 348 -8.88 -17.46 3.95
N TYR A 349 -7.57 -17.19 4.01
CA TYR A 349 -6.80 -16.90 2.80
C TYR A 349 -6.65 -18.13 1.89
N VAL A 350 -6.40 -19.32 2.45
CA VAL A 350 -6.32 -20.56 1.68
C VAL A 350 -7.67 -20.87 1.02
N ALA A 351 -8.77 -20.73 1.77
CA ALA A 351 -10.13 -20.87 1.24
C ALA A 351 -10.39 -19.84 0.13
N PHE A 352 -9.99 -18.59 0.34
CA PHE A 352 -10.04 -17.54 -0.66
C PHE A 352 -9.28 -17.92 -1.93
N ARG A 353 -8.02 -18.41 -1.83
CA ARG A 353 -7.21 -18.80 -3.00
C ARG A 353 -7.79 -19.98 -3.74
N TRP A 354 -8.21 -21.01 -3.01
CA TRP A 354 -8.89 -22.16 -3.59
C TRP A 354 -10.15 -21.74 -4.36
N PHE A 355 -10.96 -20.86 -3.76
CA PHE A 355 -12.18 -20.35 -4.36
C PHE A 355 -11.89 -19.48 -5.59
N SER A 356 -10.95 -18.55 -5.47
CA SER A 356 -10.43 -17.70 -6.54
C SER A 356 -9.99 -18.54 -7.74
N ASP A 357 -9.08 -19.49 -7.56
CA ASP A 357 -8.54 -20.29 -8.65
C ASP A 357 -9.62 -21.07 -9.40
N ARG A 358 -10.67 -21.50 -8.69
CA ARG A 358 -11.75 -22.31 -9.25
C ARG A 358 -12.77 -21.51 -10.05
N TYR A 359 -13.06 -20.27 -9.64
CA TYR A 359 -14.18 -19.48 -10.18
C TYR A 359 -13.76 -18.19 -10.89
N GLN A 360 -12.49 -17.79 -10.82
CA GLN A 360 -12.02 -16.51 -11.36
C GLN A 360 -12.22 -16.31 -12.85
N ARG A 361 -12.27 -17.40 -13.62
CA ARG A 361 -12.46 -17.36 -15.07
C ARG A 361 -13.92 -17.52 -15.49
N GLN A 362 -14.85 -17.63 -14.53
CA GLN A 362 -16.23 -18.05 -14.77
C GLN A 362 -17.23 -16.92 -14.53
N THR A 363 -17.06 -15.80 -15.23
CA THR A 363 -17.91 -14.59 -15.11
C THR A 363 -19.37 -14.80 -15.56
N GLY A 364 -19.64 -15.85 -16.34
CA GLY A 364 -20.98 -16.19 -16.85
C GLY A 364 -21.82 -17.09 -15.95
N LEU A 365 -21.35 -17.45 -14.74
CA LEU A 365 -22.12 -18.32 -13.84
C LEU A 365 -23.37 -17.62 -13.28
N PRO A 366 -24.51 -18.33 -13.16
CA PRO A 366 -25.59 -17.88 -12.29
C PRO A 366 -25.02 -17.72 -10.88
N HIS A 367 -25.26 -16.58 -10.24
CA HIS A 367 -24.72 -16.19 -8.92
C HIS A 367 -23.24 -15.74 -8.85
N TYR A 368 -22.57 -15.44 -9.97
CA TYR A 368 -21.19 -14.90 -9.96
C TYR A 368 -21.00 -13.72 -8.99
N GLY A 369 -21.99 -12.82 -8.87
CA GLY A 369 -21.95 -11.70 -7.92
C GLY A 369 -21.88 -12.13 -6.45
N GLN A 370 -22.62 -13.16 -6.05
CA GLN A 370 -22.59 -13.70 -4.69
C GLN A 370 -21.27 -14.40 -4.40
N LEU A 371 -20.77 -15.17 -5.38
CA LEU A 371 -19.46 -15.78 -5.31
C LEU A 371 -18.39 -14.70 -5.12
N ARG A 372 -18.46 -13.59 -5.87
CA ARG A 372 -17.52 -12.47 -5.75
C ARG A 372 -17.51 -11.86 -4.35
N ILE A 373 -18.68 -11.63 -3.77
CA ILE A 373 -18.82 -11.13 -2.38
C ILE A 373 -18.19 -12.11 -1.38
N LEU A 374 -18.42 -13.42 -1.55
CA LEU A 374 -17.83 -14.44 -0.69
C LEU A 374 -16.29 -14.41 -0.75
N GLY A 375 -15.70 -14.36 -1.94
CA GLY A 375 -14.25 -14.27 -2.09
C GLY A 375 -13.68 -13.00 -1.47
N TYR A 376 -14.31 -11.84 -1.67
CA TYR A 376 -13.88 -10.59 -1.02
C TYR A 376 -14.03 -10.65 0.50
N GLY A 377 -15.07 -11.31 0.99
CA GLY A 377 -15.26 -11.55 2.42
C GLY A 377 -14.16 -12.43 3.00
N LEU A 378 -13.83 -13.56 2.36
CA LEU A 378 -12.73 -14.42 2.78
C LEU A 378 -11.38 -13.69 2.76
N TYR A 379 -11.16 -12.83 1.77
CA TYR A 379 -9.97 -11.99 1.70
C TYR A 379 -9.91 -10.97 2.84
N ALA A 380 -10.99 -10.23 3.07
CA ALA A 380 -11.08 -9.20 4.11
C ALA A 380 -10.90 -9.81 5.50
N VAL A 381 -11.55 -10.96 5.76
CA VAL A 381 -11.40 -11.74 7.00
C VAL A 381 -9.97 -12.25 7.14
N GLY A 382 -9.42 -12.86 6.09
CA GLY A 382 -8.04 -13.36 6.07
C GLY A 382 -7.02 -12.27 6.39
N SER A 383 -7.12 -11.12 5.73
CA SER A 383 -6.26 -9.95 5.96
C SER A 383 -6.37 -9.42 7.39
N ALA A 384 -7.60 -9.20 7.89
CA ALA A 384 -7.83 -8.62 9.21
C ALA A 384 -7.36 -9.55 10.33
N LEU A 385 -7.73 -10.85 10.26
CA LEU A 385 -7.34 -11.86 11.25
C LEU A 385 -5.84 -12.12 11.24
N THR A 386 -5.19 -12.18 10.07
CA THR A 386 -3.74 -12.34 9.97
C THR A 386 -3.02 -11.13 10.56
N SER A 387 -3.46 -9.91 10.23
CA SER A 387 -2.90 -8.67 10.79
C SER A 387 -3.02 -8.65 12.32
N TRP A 388 -4.21 -8.98 12.85
CA TRP A 388 -4.47 -9.02 14.29
C TRP A 388 -3.69 -10.13 15.01
N GLY A 389 -3.60 -11.31 14.38
CA GLY A 389 -2.84 -12.45 14.86
C GLY A 389 -1.34 -12.13 14.94
N LEU A 390 -0.78 -11.42 13.96
CA LEU A 390 0.61 -10.98 13.99
C LEU A 390 0.89 -9.90 15.04
N VAL A 391 -0.03 -8.94 15.22
CA VAL A 391 0.02 -8.00 16.36
C VAL A 391 0.05 -8.78 17.68
N GLY A 392 -0.84 -9.76 17.85
CA GLY A 392 -0.89 -10.60 19.04
C GLY A 392 0.36 -11.45 19.25
N LEU A 393 0.89 -12.05 18.18
CA LEU A 393 2.09 -12.89 18.22
C LEU A 393 3.27 -12.08 18.73
N PHE A 394 3.49 -10.89 18.15
CA PHE A 394 4.58 -10.02 18.59
C PHE A 394 4.33 -9.47 20.00
N GLN A 395 3.09 -9.13 20.34
CA GLN A 395 2.74 -8.65 21.68
C GLN A 395 2.94 -9.71 22.77
N ARG A 396 2.69 -10.99 22.46
CA ARG A 396 2.86 -12.07 23.44
C ARG A 396 4.30 -12.56 23.52
N ASN A 397 4.96 -12.71 22.37
CA ASN A 397 6.23 -13.45 22.26
C ASN A 397 7.45 -12.54 22.08
N LEU A 398 7.28 -11.30 21.61
CA LEU A 398 8.37 -10.41 21.20
C LEU A 398 8.27 -9.00 21.83
N ASP A 399 7.58 -8.86 22.96
CA ASP A 399 7.45 -7.58 23.70
C ASP A 399 8.64 -7.29 24.64
N ARG A 400 9.81 -7.86 24.33
CA ARG A 400 11.05 -7.60 25.07
C ARG A 400 12.02 -6.79 24.21
N PRO A 401 12.81 -5.89 24.81
CA PRO A 401 13.83 -5.16 24.07
C PRO A 401 14.84 -6.14 23.48
N SER A 402 15.01 -6.09 22.16
CA SER A 402 16.03 -6.86 21.44
C SER A 402 16.91 -5.93 20.63
N ARG A 403 18.23 -6.19 20.62
CA ARG A 403 19.18 -5.40 19.82
C ARG A 403 18.88 -5.52 18.31
N PRO A 404 18.67 -6.73 17.75
CA PRO A 404 18.35 -6.85 16.32
C PRO A 404 17.01 -6.21 15.97
N GLY A 405 15.96 -6.42 16.79
CA GLY A 405 14.64 -5.83 16.53
C GLY A 405 14.68 -4.31 16.55
N ARG A 406 15.41 -3.71 17.50
CA ARG A 406 15.62 -2.25 17.52
C ARG A 406 16.38 -1.79 16.27
N TYR A 407 17.48 -2.46 15.94
CA TYR A 407 18.30 -2.09 14.79
C TYR A 407 17.50 -2.10 13.48
N PHE A 408 16.87 -3.23 13.15
CA PHE A 408 16.08 -3.34 11.92
C PHE A 408 14.85 -2.42 11.90
N SER A 409 14.26 -2.12 13.05
CA SER A 409 13.16 -1.17 13.12
C SER A 409 13.62 0.27 12.86
N GLU A 410 14.83 0.63 13.27
CA GLU A 410 15.44 1.95 13.05
C GLU A 410 15.96 2.10 11.60
N THR A 411 16.37 1.01 10.94
CA THR A 411 16.84 1.02 9.54
C THR A 411 15.74 0.71 8.51
N ALA A 412 14.53 0.35 8.94
CA ALA A 412 13.46 -0.12 8.04
C ALA A 412 13.08 0.89 6.95
N LEU A 413 13.08 2.19 7.25
CA LEU A 413 12.79 3.23 6.26
C LEU A 413 13.84 3.25 5.15
N TRP A 414 15.12 3.17 5.51
CA TRP A 414 16.20 3.13 4.53
C TRP A 414 16.08 1.89 3.63
N ILE A 415 15.94 0.70 4.23
CA ILE A 415 15.79 -0.54 3.47
C ILE A 415 14.58 -0.43 2.53
N TYR A 416 13.44 0.07 3.01
CA TYR A 416 12.26 0.31 2.19
C TYR A 416 12.54 1.22 0.99
N LEU A 417 13.33 2.27 1.13
CA LEU A 417 13.61 3.18 0.01
C LEU A 417 14.44 2.52 -1.09
N VAL A 418 15.48 1.78 -0.71
CA VAL A 418 16.50 1.28 -1.67
C VAL A 418 16.34 -0.19 -2.07
N HIS A 419 15.43 -0.95 -1.43
CA HIS A 419 15.37 -2.40 -1.66
C HIS A 419 15.08 -2.76 -3.11
N GLN A 420 14.15 -2.07 -3.79
CA GLN A 420 13.87 -2.37 -5.20
C GLN A 420 15.05 -2.01 -6.09
N ASP A 421 15.82 -0.98 -5.72
CA ASP A 421 16.99 -0.59 -6.49
C ASP A 421 18.14 -1.58 -6.45
N ILE A 422 18.29 -2.24 -5.31
CA ILE A 422 19.28 -3.28 -5.11
C ILE A 422 18.77 -4.61 -5.68
N LEU A 423 17.48 -4.88 -5.51
CA LEU A 423 16.88 -6.17 -5.83
C LEU A 423 16.96 -6.49 -7.32
N GLY A 424 16.72 -5.53 -8.22
CA GLY A 424 16.80 -5.75 -9.67
C GLY A 424 18.19 -6.29 -10.11
N PRO A 425 19.30 -5.61 -9.78
CA PRO A 425 20.65 -6.11 -10.00
C PRO A 425 20.93 -7.47 -9.35
N VAL A 426 20.51 -7.68 -8.09
CA VAL A 426 20.69 -8.96 -7.38
C VAL A 426 19.98 -10.09 -8.12
N MET A 427 18.71 -9.89 -8.48
CA MET A 427 17.94 -10.89 -9.22
C MET A 427 18.57 -11.22 -10.57
N ARG A 428 19.08 -10.21 -11.31
CA ARG A 428 19.81 -10.42 -12.56
C ARG A 428 21.07 -11.27 -12.33
N GLY A 429 21.85 -10.95 -11.29
CA GLY A 429 23.07 -11.67 -10.94
C GLY A 429 22.82 -13.12 -10.51
N LEU A 430 21.65 -13.42 -9.93
CA LEU A 430 21.25 -14.77 -9.54
C LEU A 430 20.68 -15.61 -10.69
N ARG A 431 20.29 -15.02 -11.83
CA ARG A 431 19.72 -15.75 -12.98
C ARG A 431 20.55 -16.95 -13.46
N PRO A 432 21.89 -16.89 -13.55
CA PRO A 432 22.69 -18.02 -14.00
C PRO A 432 22.61 -19.24 -13.10
N LEU A 433 22.24 -19.08 -11.82
CA LEU A 433 22.14 -20.18 -10.86
C LEU A 433 20.92 -21.07 -11.08
N ARG A 434 19.92 -20.60 -11.86
CA ARG A 434 18.70 -21.36 -12.23
C ARG A 434 18.02 -22.02 -11.02
N LEU A 435 18.01 -21.33 -9.88
CA LEU A 435 17.40 -21.82 -8.65
C LEU A 435 15.86 -21.83 -8.79
N GLU A 436 15.21 -22.71 -8.03
CA GLU A 436 13.75 -22.66 -7.87
C GLU A 436 13.30 -21.35 -7.18
N ALA A 437 12.04 -20.98 -7.38
CA ALA A 437 11.47 -19.70 -6.94
C ALA A 437 11.73 -19.37 -5.46
N LEU A 438 11.56 -20.36 -4.57
CA LEU A 438 11.71 -20.18 -3.13
C LEU A 438 13.17 -19.94 -2.70
N PRO A 439 14.14 -20.85 -2.99
CA PRO A 439 15.54 -20.60 -2.64
C PRO A 439 16.10 -19.37 -3.32
N GLN A 440 15.70 -19.09 -4.58
CA GLN A 440 16.10 -17.86 -5.25
C GLN A 440 15.55 -16.60 -4.55
N GLY A 441 14.27 -16.60 -4.20
CA GLY A 441 13.64 -15.49 -3.50
C GLY A 441 14.25 -15.23 -2.13
N LEU A 442 14.55 -16.28 -1.37
CA LEU A 442 15.22 -16.17 -0.07
C LEU A 442 16.65 -15.63 -0.21
N LEU A 443 17.43 -16.14 -1.16
CA LEU A 443 18.79 -15.67 -1.41
C LEU A 443 18.81 -14.21 -1.88
N ALA A 444 17.94 -13.85 -2.84
CA ALA A 444 17.79 -12.49 -3.33
C ALA A 444 17.40 -11.52 -2.19
N THR A 445 16.50 -11.95 -1.32
CA THR A 445 16.08 -11.18 -0.14
C THR A 445 17.24 -10.95 0.82
N ALA A 446 17.97 -12.01 1.19
CA ALA A 446 19.09 -11.94 2.11
C ALA A 446 20.20 -11.02 1.57
N LEU A 447 20.56 -11.16 0.29
CA LEU A 447 21.54 -10.30 -0.37
C LEU A 447 21.09 -8.85 -0.43
N THR A 448 19.83 -8.61 -0.79
CA THR A 448 19.26 -7.26 -0.88
C THR A 448 19.27 -6.55 0.47
N ILE A 449 18.81 -7.24 1.53
CA ILE A 449 18.85 -6.71 2.90
C ILE A 449 20.30 -6.47 3.34
N GLY A 450 21.20 -7.41 3.07
CA GLY A 450 22.62 -7.29 3.44
C GLY A 450 23.29 -6.08 2.79
N ILE A 451 23.07 -5.87 1.49
CA ILE A 451 23.57 -4.70 0.75
C ILE A 451 22.92 -3.42 1.28
N ALA A 452 21.60 -3.40 1.50
CA ALA A 452 20.91 -2.23 2.03
C ALA A 452 21.44 -1.82 3.41
N VAL A 453 21.72 -2.79 4.28
CA VAL A 453 22.34 -2.59 5.60
C VAL A 453 23.78 -2.08 5.46
N ALA A 454 24.58 -2.66 4.57
CA ALA A 454 25.94 -2.17 4.32
C ALA A 454 25.93 -0.71 3.84
N LEU A 455 25.06 -0.36 2.90
CA LEU A 455 24.88 1.02 2.43
C LEU A 455 24.40 1.94 3.55
N TYR A 456 23.53 1.47 4.44
CA TYR A 456 23.13 2.24 5.62
C TYR A 456 24.33 2.56 6.52
N GLU A 457 25.15 1.57 6.85
CA GLU A 457 26.31 1.73 7.73
C GLU A 457 27.40 2.64 7.14
N LEU A 458 27.56 2.61 5.81
CA LEU A 458 28.57 3.39 5.10
C LEU A 458 28.11 4.81 4.78
N LEU A 459 26.90 4.97 4.23
CA LEU A 459 26.43 6.23 3.65
C LEU A 459 25.51 7.03 4.57
N ILE A 460 24.74 6.35 5.44
CA ILE A 460 23.69 6.98 6.22
C ILE A 460 24.14 7.18 7.67
N ARG A 461 24.52 6.11 8.35
CA ARG A 461 24.79 6.11 9.79
C ARG A 461 25.89 7.09 10.20
N ARG A 462 26.89 7.26 9.33
CA ARG A 462 28.07 8.11 9.58
C ARG A 462 27.92 9.55 9.06
N THR A 463 26.79 9.88 8.44
CA THR A 463 26.57 11.19 7.82
C THR A 463 25.33 11.88 8.43
N PRO A 464 25.14 13.19 8.17
CA PRO A 464 23.91 13.89 8.56
C PRO A 464 22.62 13.27 8.00
N LEU A 465 22.72 12.43 6.96
CA LEU A 465 21.57 11.73 6.37
C LEU A 465 20.85 10.80 7.37
N VAL A 466 21.52 10.35 8.44
CA VAL A 466 20.89 9.61 9.55
C VAL A 466 19.72 10.36 10.19
N TRP A 467 19.67 11.69 10.07
CA TRP A 467 18.57 12.50 10.59
C TRP A 467 17.28 12.32 9.81
N VAL A 468 17.41 12.04 8.51
CA VAL A 468 16.29 11.83 7.59
C VAL A 468 15.94 10.34 7.51
N PHE A 469 16.94 9.49 7.27
CA PHE A 469 16.74 8.06 6.98
C PHE A 469 16.98 7.11 8.15
N GLY A 470 17.55 7.60 9.26
CA GLY A 470 17.79 6.82 10.46
C GLY A 470 16.85 7.18 11.61
N PRO A 471 17.13 6.73 12.85
CA PRO A 471 16.29 6.99 14.02
C PRO A 471 16.17 8.48 14.41
N GLY A 472 16.86 9.40 13.73
CA GLY A 472 17.02 10.81 14.11
C GLY A 472 17.78 10.96 15.43
N ARG A 473 18.11 12.22 15.77
CA ARG A 473 19.00 12.53 16.91
C ARG A 473 18.60 11.73 18.17
N PRO A 474 19.52 10.94 18.78
CA PRO A 474 19.45 10.70 20.21
C PRO A 474 19.48 12.08 20.86
N ARG A 475 18.44 12.45 21.61
CA ARG A 475 18.58 13.59 22.52
C ARG A 475 19.63 13.18 23.54
N ALA A 476 20.80 13.80 23.49
CA ALA A 476 21.70 13.83 24.64
C ALA A 476 20.89 14.30 25.86
N GLY A 477 21.05 13.64 26.99
CA GLY A 477 20.18 13.69 28.17
C GLY A 477 19.74 15.10 28.58
N ARG A 478 18.53 15.46 28.18
CA ARG A 478 17.67 16.32 28.98
C ARG A 478 16.46 15.47 29.31
N GLU A 479 16.35 15.05 30.56
CA GLU A 479 15.04 14.81 31.14
C GLU A 479 14.22 16.05 30.82
N GLU A 480 13.25 15.90 29.92
CA GLU A 480 12.12 16.84 29.87
C GLU A 480 11.47 16.64 31.25
N VAL A 481 11.87 17.46 32.21
CA VAL A 481 11.09 17.74 33.41
C VAL A 481 9.77 18.24 32.86
N VAL A 482 8.81 17.33 32.75
CA VAL A 482 7.42 17.67 32.57
C VAL A 482 7.08 18.38 33.87
N GLU A 483 7.10 19.71 33.85
CA GLU A 483 6.46 20.47 34.92
C GLU A 483 5.04 19.90 35.06
N PRO A 484 4.65 19.45 36.26
CA PRO A 484 3.31 18.96 36.46
C PRO A 484 2.34 20.06 36.04
N ALA A 485 1.37 19.70 35.21
CA ALA A 485 0.27 20.59 34.89
C ALA A 485 -0.36 21.03 36.22
N VAL A 486 -0.24 22.32 36.52
CA VAL A 486 -0.91 22.95 37.66
C VAL A 486 -2.41 22.64 37.50
N PRO A 487 -3.04 21.96 38.46
CA PRO A 487 -4.48 21.71 38.42
C PRO A 487 -5.23 23.04 38.32
N ALA A 488 -6.29 23.09 37.50
CA ALA A 488 -7.10 24.29 37.30
C ALA A 488 -7.91 24.72 38.56
N ASP A 489 -7.67 24.07 39.69
CA ASP A 489 -8.44 24.22 40.92
C ASP A 489 -7.74 25.13 41.93
N GLU A 490 -6.54 25.66 41.61
CA GLU A 490 -5.72 26.50 42.50
C GLU A 490 -5.64 27.97 42.05
N ILE A 491 -6.67 28.47 41.34
CA ILE A 491 -6.84 29.89 41.03
C ILE A 491 -8.16 30.38 41.62
N VAL A 492 -8.28 30.35 42.96
CA VAL A 492 -9.17 31.26 43.69
C VAL A 492 -8.53 31.65 45.02
N SER A 493 -8.41 32.95 45.23
CA SER A 493 -8.17 33.68 46.48
C SER A 493 -6.77 33.62 47.09
N GLU A 494 -5.97 34.66 46.83
CA GLU A 494 -5.68 35.65 47.87
C GLU A 494 -5.11 36.95 47.28
N ASN A 495 -5.71 38.06 47.71
CA ASN A 495 -5.25 39.45 47.65
C ASN A 495 -5.28 40.19 46.30
N GLY A 496 -6.24 41.12 46.22
CA GLY A 496 -6.29 42.15 45.20
C GLY A 496 -5.14 43.16 45.30
N SER A 497 -4.51 43.41 44.17
CA SER A 497 -3.91 44.70 43.78
C SER A 497 -3.57 44.65 42.28
N GLU A 498 -3.49 45.82 41.68
CA GLU A 498 -3.55 46.12 40.23
C GLU A 498 -2.52 45.44 39.32
N VAL A 499 -2.99 45.16 38.10
CA VAL A 499 -2.36 45.40 36.77
C VAL A 499 -0.83 45.53 36.72
N THR A 500 -0.17 44.60 36.02
CA THR A 500 0.64 44.87 34.81
C THR A 500 1.08 43.55 34.18
N ALA A 501 0.84 43.39 32.87
CA ALA A 501 1.30 42.22 32.10
C ALA A 501 2.82 42.24 31.91
N PRO A 502 3.56 41.12 32.07
CA PRO A 502 4.92 41.04 31.61
C PRO A 502 4.99 40.56 30.15
N LYS A 503 5.75 41.33 29.39
CA LYS A 503 6.09 41.19 27.98
C LYS A 503 6.77 39.84 27.68
N ALA A 504 6.61 39.42 26.43
CA ALA A 504 7.36 38.34 25.79
C ALA A 504 8.86 38.44 26.07
N ASN A 505 9.43 37.43 26.74
CA ASN A 505 10.86 37.38 26.96
C ASN A 505 11.59 36.69 25.81
N ALA A 506 12.35 37.56 25.15
CA ALA A 506 13.51 37.36 24.30
C ALA A 506 14.31 36.07 24.56
N VAL A 507 14.70 35.46 23.44
CA VAL A 507 15.85 34.57 23.31
C VAL A 507 17.09 35.39 23.67
N VAL A 508 17.77 35.02 24.76
CA VAL A 508 19.15 35.44 25.02
C VAL A 508 20.04 34.26 24.65
N ASP A 509 20.83 34.51 23.62
CA ASP A 509 21.95 33.71 23.15
C ASP A 509 23.13 34.00 24.09
N GLU A 510 23.68 32.99 24.76
CA GLU A 510 24.97 33.16 25.44
C GLU A 510 25.83 31.91 25.26
N ALA A 511 26.99 32.17 24.69
CA ALA A 511 28.00 31.22 24.25
C ALA A 511 28.79 30.62 25.42
N ARG A 512 29.05 29.31 25.34
CA ARG A 512 30.40 28.72 25.50
C ARG A 512 30.43 27.28 25.03
#